data_AF-A0A6V7CAU5-F1
#
_entry.id   AF-A0A6V7CAU5-F1
#
_cell.length_a   1.000
_cell.length_b   1.000
_cell.length_c   1.000
_cell.angle_alpha   90.00
_cell.angle_beta   90.00
_cell.angle_gamma   90.00
#
_symmetry.space_group_name_H-M   'P 1'
#
loop_
_entity.id
_entity.type
_entity.pdbx_description
1 polymer ?
#
loop_
_entity_poly.entity_id
_entity_poly.type
_entity_poly.pdbx_seq_one_letter_code
_entity_poly.pdbx_strand_id
1 'polypeptide(L)'
;MWQQIEKVLTPILGPRGVAALFKRALFLTKDDFPWLDEAFVAVEASNDRNAVETVSIVLSRQTTKMAAAGGAAFLNTFHSVLVSMIGPTLTERLLRSVWVTFSSGLPAQDIS
;
A
#
# COMPACT_ATOMS: atom_id res chain seq x y z
N MET A 1 7.43 2.87 3.94
CA MET A 1 5.98 2.79 4.27
C MET A 1 5.34 1.53 3.68
N TRP A 2 5.23 1.37 2.36
CA TRP A 2 4.51 0.23 1.75
C TRP A 2 5.08 -1.16 2.13
N GLN A 3 6.40 -1.29 2.23
CA GLN A 3 7.07 -2.51 2.70
C GLN A 3 6.70 -2.92 4.14
N GLN A 4 6.41 -1.96 5.02
CA GLN A 4 5.94 -2.27 6.37
C GLN A 4 4.48 -2.71 6.37
N ILE A 5 3.64 -2.10 5.53
CA ILE A 5 2.25 -2.54 5.33
C ILE A 5 2.22 -3.99 4.81
N GLU A 6 3.06 -4.32 3.83
CA GLU A 6 3.21 -5.69 3.33
C GLU A 6 3.58 -6.67 4.44
N LYS A 7 4.58 -6.35 5.25
CA LYS A 7 5.01 -7.20 6.37
C LYS A 7 3.90 -7.45 7.39
N VAL A 8 3.08 -6.44 7.70
CA VAL A 8 1.98 -6.60 8.66
C VAL A 8 0.81 -7.37 8.06
N LEU A 9 0.49 -7.17 6.78
CA LEU A 9 -0.65 -7.81 6.14
C LEU A 9 -0.37 -9.24 5.65
N THR A 10 0.89 -9.57 5.33
CA THR A 10 1.27 -10.89 4.82
C THR A 10 0.88 -12.05 5.75
N PRO A 11 1.06 -11.97 7.08
CA PRO A 11 0.59 -13.00 8.01
C PRO A 11 -0.93 -13.22 8.04
N ILE A 12 -1.72 -12.24 7.58
CA ILE A 12 -3.19 -12.26 7.68
C ILE A 12 -3.83 -12.63 6.35
N LEU A 13 -3.37 -12.00 5.27
CA LEU A 13 -3.92 -12.17 3.92
C LEU A 13 -3.12 -13.18 3.08
N GLY A 14 -1.92 -13.54 3.52
CA GLY A 14 -0.92 -14.23 2.71
C GLY A 14 -0.29 -13.31 1.66
N PRO A 15 0.88 -13.69 1.11
CA PRO A 15 1.59 -12.88 0.12
C PRO A 15 0.77 -12.62 -1.15
N ARG A 16 -0.01 -13.61 -1.60
CA ARG A 16 -0.91 -13.46 -2.77
C ARG A 16 -2.08 -12.54 -2.48
N GLY A 17 -2.62 -12.54 -1.27
CA GLY A 17 -3.71 -11.65 -0.87
C GLY A 17 -3.25 -10.19 -0.80
N VAL A 18 -2.05 -9.94 -0.27
CA VAL A 18 -1.44 -8.60 -0.30
C VAL A 18 -1.22 -8.13 -1.74
N ALA A 19 -0.65 -8.97 -2.60
CA ALA A 19 -0.40 -8.58 -3.97
C ALA A 19 -1.71 -8.30 -4.76
N ALA A 20 -2.74 -9.12 -4.58
CA ALA A 20 -4.07 -8.90 -5.17
C ALA A 20 -4.70 -7.59 -4.69
N LEU A 21 -4.52 -7.24 -3.40
CA LEU A 21 -4.99 -5.98 -2.84
C LEU A 21 -4.30 -4.77 -3.49
N PHE A 22 -2.96 -4.80 -3.61
CA PHE A 22 -2.21 -3.74 -4.29
C PHE A 22 -2.64 -3.59 -5.75
N LYS A 23 -2.74 -4.70 -6.47
CA LYS A 23 -3.18 -4.73 -7.86
C LYS A 23 -4.58 -4.17 -8.05
N ARG A 24 -5.53 -4.57 -7.19
CA ARG A 24 -6.91 -4.06 -7.26
C ARG A 24 -6.98 -2.57 -6.97
N ALA A 25 -6.23 -2.10 -5.98
CA ALA A 25 -6.14 -0.68 -5.68
C ALA A 25 -5.56 0.11 -6.86
N LEU A 26 -4.48 -0.40 -7.49
CA LEU A 26 -3.88 0.21 -8.69
C LEU A 26 -4.87 0.30 -9.85
N PHE A 27 -5.58 -0.79 -10.13
CA PHE A 27 -6.59 -0.85 -11.20
C PHE A 27 -7.68 0.21 -11.03
N LEU A 28 -8.08 0.50 -9.79
CA LEU A 28 -9.13 1.49 -9.50
C LEU A 28 -8.60 2.93 -9.49
N THR A 29 -7.31 3.15 -9.22
CA THR A 29 -6.73 4.50 -9.14
C THR A 29 -6.09 4.98 -10.43
N LYS A 30 -5.79 4.08 -11.37
CA LYS A 30 -5.14 4.43 -12.64
C LYS A 30 -5.97 5.36 -13.52
N ASP A 31 -7.30 5.34 -13.39
CA ASP A 31 -8.18 6.16 -14.22
C ASP A 31 -8.08 7.65 -13.83
N ASP A 32 -7.88 7.95 -12.53
CA ASP A 32 -7.64 9.30 -12.02
C ASP A 32 -6.16 9.72 -12.14
N PHE A 33 -5.24 8.76 -12.07
CA PHE A 33 -3.80 8.99 -12.14
C PHE A 33 -3.15 8.02 -13.15
N PRO A 34 -3.15 8.35 -14.47
CA PRO A 34 -2.72 7.45 -15.53
C PRO A 34 -1.29 6.91 -15.38
N TRP A 35 -0.40 7.62 -14.70
CA TRP A 35 0.96 7.15 -14.42
C TRP A 35 1.01 5.94 -13.45
N LEU A 36 -0.07 5.65 -12.72
CA LEU A 36 -0.22 4.41 -11.94
C LEU A 36 -0.52 3.19 -12.82
N ASP A 37 -0.95 3.38 -14.07
CA ASP A 37 -1.14 2.27 -15.01
C ASP A 37 0.19 1.56 -15.30
N GLU A 38 1.31 2.30 -15.34
CA GLU A 38 2.65 1.70 -15.45
C GLU A 38 2.92 0.70 -14.31
N ALA A 39 2.52 1.05 -13.09
CA ALA A 39 2.63 0.15 -11.95
C ALA A 39 1.69 -1.06 -12.11
N PHE A 40 0.44 -0.84 -12.51
CA PHE A 40 -0.53 -1.90 -12.72
C PHE A 40 -0.04 -2.93 -13.75
N VAL A 41 0.40 -2.47 -14.91
CA VAL A 41 0.92 -3.34 -15.99
C VAL A 41 2.15 -4.10 -15.54
N ALA A 42 3.08 -3.46 -14.82
CA ALA A 42 4.27 -4.12 -14.32
C ALA A 42 3.95 -5.21 -13.27
N VAL A 43 2.96 -4.99 -12.41
CA VAL A 43 2.48 -5.98 -11.44
C VAL A 43 1.75 -7.15 -12.12
N GLU A 44 0.95 -6.86 -13.14
CA GLU A 44 0.30 -7.91 -13.95
C GLU A 44 1.34 -8.80 -14.64
N ALA A 45 2.34 -8.18 -15.29
CA ALA A 45 3.40 -8.88 -16.01
C ALA A 45 4.28 -9.74 -15.10
N SER A 46 4.44 -9.36 -13.83
CA SER A 46 5.19 -10.12 -12.84
C SER A 46 4.37 -11.24 -12.16
N ASN A 47 3.11 -11.45 -12.58
CA ASN A 47 2.15 -12.34 -11.92
C ASN A 47 2.03 -12.04 -10.42
N ASP A 48 1.81 -10.75 -10.13
CA ASP A 48 1.62 -10.16 -8.80
C ASP A 48 2.87 -10.18 -7.91
N ARG A 49 4.04 -10.53 -8.45
CA ARG A 49 5.31 -10.48 -7.70
C ARG A 49 5.81 -9.05 -7.58
N ASN A 50 6.40 -8.70 -6.45
CA ASN A 50 7.05 -7.41 -6.19
C ASN A 50 6.10 -6.20 -6.27
N ALA A 51 4.78 -6.39 -6.09
CA ALA A 51 3.79 -5.31 -6.23
C ALA A 51 4.12 -4.05 -5.41
N VAL A 52 4.64 -4.25 -4.21
CA VAL A 52 5.01 -3.17 -3.28
C VAL A 52 6.24 -2.40 -3.74
N GLU A 53 7.23 -3.09 -4.30
CA GLU A 53 8.43 -2.49 -4.86
C GLU A 53 8.07 -1.67 -6.11
N THR A 54 7.28 -2.23 -7.02
CA THR A 54 6.81 -1.55 -8.23
C THR A 54 6.09 -0.24 -7.90
N VAL A 55 5.16 -0.24 -6.94
CA VAL A 55 4.47 0.98 -6.51
C VAL A 55 5.44 2.02 -5.93
N SER A 56 6.43 1.57 -5.15
CA SER A 56 7.42 2.46 -4.56
C SER A 56 8.31 3.12 -5.62
N ILE A 57 8.70 2.38 -6.65
CA ILE A 57 9.50 2.87 -7.79
C ILE A 57 8.68 3.88 -8.62
N VAL A 58 7.42 3.57 -8.92
CA VAL A 58 6.60 4.46 -9.74
C VAL A 58 6.30 5.77 -9.00
N LEU A 59 6.07 5.72 -7.69
CA LEU A 59 5.91 6.92 -6.85
C LEU A 59 7.18 7.79 -6.81
N SER A 60 8.38 7.20 -6.76
CA SER A 60 9.63 7.96 -6.67
C SER A 60 10.01 8.66 -7.98
N ARG A 61 9.46 8.22 -9.11
CA ARG A 61 9.64 8.86 -10.42
C ARG A 61 8.77 10.10 -10.61
N GLN A 62 7.78 10.33 -9.74
CA GLN A 62 6.87 11.47 -9.84
C GLN A 62 7.41 12.69 -9.10
N THR A 63 6.93 13.86 -9.51
CA THR A 63 7.12 15.09 -8.73
C THR A 63 6.44 14.95 -7.36
N THR A 64 6.94 15.65 -6.34
CA THR A 64 6.40 15.59 -4.97
C THR A 64 4.88 15.83 -4.93
N LYS A 65 4.38 16.79 -5.72
CA LYS A 65 2.95 17.11 -5.78
C LYS A 65 2.12 15.97 -6.39
N MET A 66 2.60 15.36 -7.48
CA MET A 66 1.90 14.25 -8.13
C MET A 66 1.98 12.96 -7.30
N ALA A 67 3.15 12.67 -6.73
CA ALA A 67 3.34 11.55 -5.82
C ALA A 67 2.42 11.65 -4.59
N ALA A 68 2.28 12.85 -4.01
CA ALA A 68 1.39 13.06 -2.87
C ALA A 68 -0.09 12.87 -3.24
N ALA A 69 -0.53 13.47 -4.36
CA ALA A 69 -1.93 13.36 -4.80
C ALA A 69 -2.31 11.93 -5.16
N GLY A 70 -1.55 11.27 -6.03
CA GLY A 70 -1.85 9.90 -6.44
C GLY A 70 -1.56 8.87 -5.35
N GLY A 71 -0.54 9.10 -4.53
CA GLY A 71 -0.25 8.24 -3.36
C GLY A 71 -1.36 8.30 -2.32
N ALA A 72 -1.94 9.47 -2.05
CA ALA A 72 -3.08 9.62 -1.15
C ALA A 72 -4.35 8.96 -1.72
N ALA A 73 -4.64 9.17 -3.01
CA ALA A 73 -5.76 8.51 -3.68
C ALA A 73 -5.60 6.98 -3.67
N PHE A 74 -4.41 6.49 -3.99
CA PHE A 74 -4.08 5.07 -3.92
C PHE A 74 -4.24 4.49 -2.52
N LEU A 75 -3.74 5.18 -1.48
CA LEU A 75 -3.89 4.75 -0.09
C LEU A 75 -5.37 4.69 0.34
N ASN A 76 -6.18 5.67 -0.07
CA ASN A 76 -7.61 5.70 0.24
C ASN A 76 -8.35 4.53 -0.43
N THR A 77 -8.07 4.28 -1.71
CA THR A 77 -8.64 3.15 -2.45
C THR A 77 -8.17 1.82 -1.90
N PHE A 78 -6.89 1.69 -1.56
CA PHE A 78 -6.32 0.52 -0.89
C PHE A 78 -7.06 0.19 0.40
N HIS A 79 -7.31 1.20 1.24
CA HIS A 79 -8.08 1.04 2.46
C HIS A 79 -9.51 0.56 2.17
N SER A 80 -10.20 1.16 1.19
CA SER A 80 -11.55 0.74 0.81
C SER A 80 -11.61 -0.70 0.31
N VAL A 81 -10.64 -1.13 -0.51
CA VAL A 81 -10.56 -2.52 -0.98
C VAL A 81 -10.28 -3.47 0.19
N LEU A 82 -9.37 -3.08 1.10
CA LEU A 82 -9.09 -3.87 2.30
C LEU A 82 -10.34 -4.04 3.17
N VAL A 83 -11.10 -2.97 3.44
CA VAL A 83 -12.42 -3.04 4.11
C VAL A 83 -13.35 -4.03 3.42
N SER A 84 -13.42 -4.01 2.09
CA SER A 84 -14.32 -4.92 1.35
C SER A 84 -13.91 -6.39 1.43
N MET A 85 -12.61 -6.70 1.60
CA MET A 85 -12.11 -8.09 1.64
C MET A 85 -12.29 -8.76 3.01
N ILE A 86 -12.12 -8.02 4.10
CA ILE A 86 -12.06 -8.60 5.46
C ILE A 86 -13.07 -7.99 6.45
N GLY A 87 -13.86 -7.03 5.99
CA GLY A 87 -14.82 -6.30 6.81
C GLY A 87 -14.19 -5.11 7.57
N PRO A 88 -14.99 -4.08 7.90
CA PRO A 88 -14.51 -2.82 8.47
C PRO A 88 -13.81 -3.02 9.82
N THR A 89 -14.34 -3.88 10.67
CA THR A 89 -13.81 -4.13 12.01
C THR A 89 -12.40 -4.73 11.99
N LEU A 90 -12.09 -5.62 11.03
CA LEU A 90 -10.75 -6.19 10.93
C LEU A 90 -9.79 -5.18 10.29
N THR A 91 -10.24 -4.45 9.26
CA THR A 91 -9.42 -3.41 8.63
C THR A 91 -8.99 -2.32 9.60
N GLU A 92 -9.90 -1.79 10.42
CA GLU A 92 -9.57 -0.78 11.44
C GLU A 92 -8.55 -1.28 12.45
N ARG A 93 -8.67 -2.53 12.90
CA ARG A 93 -7.70 -3.15 13.83
C ARG A 93 -6.31 -3.30 13.20
N LEU A 94 -6.24 -3.68 11.93
CA LEU A 94 -4.98 -3.85 11.21
C LEU A 94 -4.30 -2.52 10.92
N LEU A 95 -5.04 -1.55 10.40
CA LEU A 95 -4.49 -0.21 10.14
C LEU A 95 -4.05 0.47 11.44
N ARG A 96 -4.79 0.29 12.55
CA ARG A 96 -4.38 0.79 13.86
C ARG A 96 -3.07 0.13 14.32
N SER A 97 -2.92 -1.18 14.17
CA SER A 97 -1.68 -1.90 14.51
C SER A 97 -0.48 -1.42 13.69
N VAL A 98 -0.69 -1.23 12.39
CA VAL A 98 0.30 -0.65 11.47
C VAL A 98 0.67 0.76 11.94
N TRP A 99 -0.30 1.61 12.21
CA TRP A 99 -0.09 2.99 12.68
C TRP A 99 0.64 3.07 14.02
N VAL A 100 0.29 2.22 14.98
CA VAL A 100 1.00 2.13 16.27
C VAL A 100 2.46 1.76 16.03
N THR A 101 2.71 0.75 15.19
CA THR A 101 4.08 0.31 14.82
C THR A 101 4.88 1.43 14.14
N PHE A 102 4.22 2.21 13.26
CA PHE A 102 4.81 3.40 12.64
C PHE A 102 5.15 4.48 13.67
N SER A 103 4.24 4.77 14.61
CA SER A 103 4.41 5.80 15.63
C SER A 103 5.45 5.43 16.69
N SER A 104 5.57 4.14 17.03
CA SER A 104 6.61 3.63 17.94
C SER A 104 7.99 3.52 17.29
N GLY A 105 8.13 3.89 16.02
CA GLY A 105 9.38 3.88 15.27
C GLY A 105 10.30 5.09 15.50
N LEU A 106 9.92 6.07 16.33
CA LEU A 106 10.90 6.98 16.91
C LEU A 106 11.55 6.27 18.10
N PRO A 107 12.84 5.91 18.05
CA PRO A 107 13.53 5.54 19.26
C PRO A 107 13.65 6.83 20.07
N ALA A 108 12.85 6.94 21.12
CA ALA A 108 13.24 7.72 22.30
C ALA A 108 14.49 7.02 22.83
N GLN A 109 15.65 7.38 22.28
CA GLN A 109 16.93 7.03 22.87
C GLN A 109 17.03 7.86 24.15
N ASP A 110 16.67 7.16 25.21
CA ASP A 110 17.04 7.35 26.60
C ASP A 110 18.25 8.28 26.77
N ILE A 111 18.03 9.39 27.48
CA ILE A 111 19.09 10.21 28.02
C ILE A 111 19.45 9.56 29.36
N SER A 112 20.63 8.95 29.45
CA SER A 112 21.34 8.70 30.71
C SER A 112 22.84 8.80 30.50
#